data_AF-A0A238V8F3-F1
#
_entry.id   AF-A0A238V8F3-F1
#
_cell.length_a   1.000
_cell.length_b   1.000
_cell.length_c   1.000
_cell.angle_alpha   90.00
_cell.angle_beta   90.00
_cell.angle_gamma   90.00
#
_symmetry.space_group_name_H-M   'P 1'
#
loop_
_entity.id
_entity.type
_entity.pdbx_description
1 polymer ?
#
loop_
_entity_poly.entity_id
_entity_poly.type
_entity_poly.pdbx_seq_one_letter_code
_entity_poly.pdbx_strand_id
1 'polypeptide(L)' 'MSVTGICHVCESAAARHTCELCGQAVCRDHWRSTTGVCLACARGTGGEM' A
#
# COMPACT_ATOMS: atom_id res chain seq x y z
N MET A 1 22.99 1.07 0.80
CA MET A 1 22.18 0.52 1.90
C MET A 1 20.82 0.16 1.34
N SER A 2 20.49 -1.13 1.23
CA SER A 2 19.24 -1.61 0.65
C SER A 2 18.16 -1.57 1.73
N VAL A 3 17.24 -0.61 1.65
CA VAL A 3 16.10 -0.52 2.58
C VAL A 3 15.22 -1.74 2.37
N THR A 4 15.15 -2.61 3.38
CA THR A 4 14.16 -3.68 3.45
C THR A 4 12.79 -3.00 3.48
N GLY A 5 11.98 -3.22 2.45
CA GLY A 5 10.79 -2.42 2.13
C GLY A 5 9.91 -2.11 3.36
N ILE A 6 9.91 -0.85 3.76
CA ILE A 6 8.92 -0.30 4.69
C ILE A 6 7.66 0.08 3.92
N CYS A 7 6.55 0.23 4.64
CA CYS A 7 5.30 0.66 4.06
C CYS A 7 5.49 2.04 3.45
N HIS A 8 5.32 2.18 2.13
CA HIS A 8 5.45 3.46 1.44
C HIS A 8 4.34 4.47 1.79
N VAL A 9 3.35 4.09 2.61
CA VAL A 9 2.25 4.98 3.03
C VAL A 9 2.55 5.64 4.38
N CYS A 10 3.05 4.89 5.36
CA CYS A 10 3.39 5.43 6.68
C CYS A 10 4.88 5.56 6.95
N GLU A 11 5.71 4.95 6.10
CA GLU A 11 7.19 4.98 6.17
C GLU A 11 7.76 4.60 7.54
N SER A 12 6.97 3.90 8.34
CA SER A 12 7.26 3.58 9.74
C SER A 12 7.13 2.09 10.04
N ALA A 13 6.19 1.41 9.38
CA ALA A 13 5.96 -0.02 9.55
C ALA A 13 6.63 -0.83 8.43
N ALA A 14 7.10 -2.05 8.73
CA ALA A 14 7.61 -2.95 7.71
C ALA A 14 6.48 -3.37 6.73
N ALA A 15 6.75 -3.29 5.42
CA ALA A 15 5.79 -3.75 4.44
C ALA A 15 5.66 -5.28 4.50
N ARG A 16 4.42 -5.77 4.41
CA ARG A 16 4.09 -7.21 4.44
C ARG A 16 3.27 -7.64 3.23
N HIS A 17 2.64 -6.68 2.55
CA HIS A 17 1.80 -6.90 1.38
C HIS A 17 2.24 -5.95 0.27
N THR A 18 2.11 -6.38 -0.97
CA THR A 18 2.44 -5.56 -2.14
C THR A 18 1.17 -5.30 -2.91
N CYS A 19 0.87 -4.03 -3.19
CA CYS A 19 -0.28 -3.63 -3.98
C CYS A 19 -0.12 -4.11 -5.43
N GLU A 20 -1.12 -4.82 -5.94
CA GLU A 20 -1.10 -5.35 -7.31
C GLU A 20 -1.42 -4.26 -8.35
N LEU A 21 -2.08 -3.17 -7.93
CA LEU A 21 -2.41 -2.03 -8.80
C LEU A 21 -1.22 -1.08 -9.03
N CYS A 22 -0.51 -0.70 -7.97
CA CYS A 22 0.58 0.28 -8.07
C CYS A 22 1.98 -0.31 -7.82
N GLY A 23 2.08 -1.57 -7.39
CA GLY A 23 3.35 -2.21 -7.03
C GLY A 23 3.95 -1.77 -5.69
N GLN A 24 3.29 -0.89 -4.92
CA GLN A 24 3.85 -0.41 -3.65
C GLN A 24 3.72 -1.44 -2.52
N ALA A 25 4.79 -1.56 -1.75
CA ALA A 25 4.82 -2.37 -0.54
C ALA A 25 4.17 -1.62 0.63
N VAL A 26 3.19 -2.25 1.27
CA VAL A 26 2.39 -1.70 2.37
C VAL A 26 2.29 -2.64 3.56
N CYS A 27 2.10 -2.07 4.75
CA CYS A 27 1.82 -2.85 5.96
C CYS A 27 0.33 -3.26 6.00
N ARG A 28 -0.01 -4.22 6.88
CA ARG A 28 -1.39 -4.71 7.07
C ARG A 28 -2.43 -3.61 7.33
N ASP A 29 -2.04 -2.53 8.01
CA ASP A 29 -2.92 -1.37 8.27
C ASP A 29 -3.29 -0.61 7.00
N HIS A 30 -2.34 -0.51 6.06
CA HIS A 30 -2.52 0.18 4.79
C HIS A 30 -2.88 -0.77 3.65
N TRP A 31 -3.07 -2.05 3.97
CA TRP A 31 -3.52 -3.08 3.05
C TRP A 31 -5.03 -3.25 3.17
N ARG A 32 -5.74 -3.18 2.04
CA ARG A 32 -7.18 -3.40 2.01
C ARG A 32 -7.46 -4.82 1.53
N SER A 33 -7.75 -5.71 2.47
CA SER A 33 -8.02 -7.12 2.20
C SER A 33 -9.24 -7.36 1.32
N THR A 34 -10.22 -6.44 1.33
CA THR A 34 -11.46 -6.56 0.54
C THR A 34 -11.24 -6.39 -0.96
N THR A 35 -10.25 -5.61 -1.35
CA THR A 35 -9.92 -5.34 -2.77
C THR A 35 -8.53 -5.85 -3.17
N GLY A 36 -7.75 -6.38 -2.22
CA GLY A 36 -6.39 -6.87 -2.47
C GLY A 36 -5.41 -5.77 -2.88
N VAL A 37 -5.62 -4.53 -2.43
CA VAL A 37 -4.83 -3.36 -2.86
C VAL A 37 -4.56 -2.43 -1.68
N CYS A 38 -3.63 -1.49 -1.82
CA CYS A 38 -3.36 -0.51 -0.76
C CYS A 38 -4.53 0.47 -0.57
N LEU A 39 -4.62 1.06 0.63
CA LEU A 39 -5.64 2.06 0.97
C LEU A 39 -5.61 3.28 0.03
N ALA A 40 -4.44 3.65 -0.51
CA ALA A 40 -4.32 4.76 -1.45
C ALA A 40 -5.06 4.46 -2.77
N CYS A 41 -4.79 3.31 -3.40
CA CYS A 41 -5.51 2.88 -4.60
C CYS A 41 -6.99 2.61 -4.31
N ALA A 42 -7.31 2.04 -3.16
CA ALA A 42 -8.69 1.80 -2.75
C ALA A 42 -9.48 3.09 -2.48
N ARG A 43 -8.80 4.19 -2.14
CA ARG A 43 -9.39 5.53 -1.99
C ARG A 43 -9.45 6.29 -3.32
N GLY A 44 -8.45 6.11 -4.18
CA GLY A 44 -8.31 6.81 -5.47
C GLY A 44 -9.29 6.36 -6.56
N THR A 45 -10.00 5.24 -6.39
CA THR A 45 -11.13 4.89 -7.27
C THR A 45 -12.36 5.79 -7.10
N GLY A 46 -12.29 6.82 -6.25
CA GLY A 46 -13.38 7.75 -5.94
C GLY A 46 -13.22 9.21 -6.38
N GLY A 47 -12.15 9.61 -7.07
CA GLY A 47 -11.99 10.99 -7.57
C GLY A 47 -10.61 11.14 -8.20
N GLU A 48 -10.44 11.70 -9.39
CA GLU A 48 -11.17 12.79 -10.05
C GLU A 48 -10.92 12.76 -11.57
N MET A 49 -11.84 13.37 -12.32
CA MET A 49 -11.91 13.47 -13.79
C MET A 49 -11.28 14.77 -14.28
#